data_AF-A0A3N9U9V9-F1
#
_entry.id   AF-A0A3N9U9V9-F1
#
_cell.length_a   1.000
_cell.length_b   1.000
_cell.length_c   1.000
_cell.angle_alpha   90.00
_cell.angle_beta   90.00
_cell.angle_gamma   90.00
#
_symmetry.space_group_name_H-M   'P 1'
#
loop_
_entity.id
_entity.type
_entity.pdbx_description
1 polymer ?
#
loop_
_entity_poly.entity_id
_entity_poly.type
_entity_poly.pdbx_seq_one_letter_code
_entity_poly.pdbx_strand_id
1 'polypeptide(L)'
;MGKFFAILGAIAFYLFYPLLLLVIVFGPIMEFSILLDIYQLGAPRAGMTLGVLAFLGFLLFLSYKIPRLGWLYRKLPVFMPFLQMCFITLIGIELGIFFANMWADKQLFSKGVAILLTIISIVVVRLYLSYWYYKYPISYKVHKL
;
A
#
# COMPACT_ATOMS: atom_id res chain seq x y z
N MET A 1 0.82 12.40 33.50
CA MET A 1 1.08 11.14 32.76
C MET A 1 0.77 11.25 31.27
N GLY A 2 -0.39 11.76 30.82
CA GLY A 2 -0.75 11.80 29.38
C GLY A 2 0.24 12.53 28.44
N LYS A 3 0.90 13.60 28.89
CA LYS A 3 1.88 14.34 28.08
C LYS A 3 3.16 13.53 27.81
N PHE A 4 3.58 12.69 28.75
CA PHE A 4 4.79 11.87 28.60
C PHE A 4 4.59 10.74 27.59
N PHE A 5 3.45 10.04 27.68
CA PHE A 5 3.05 9.05 26.68
C PHE A 5 2.88 9.65 25.28
N ALA A 6 2.36 10.88 25.17
CA ALA A 6 2.24 11.56 23.88
C ALA A 6 3.60 11.91 23.26
N ILE A 7 4.61 12.26 24.08
CA ILE A 7 5.97 12.56 23.60
C ILE A 7 6.67 11.28 23.17
N LEU A 8 6.63 10.22 23.99
CA LEU A 8 7.18 8.90 23.63
C LEU A 8 6.56 8.34 22.35
N GLY A 9 5.23 8.43 22.22
CA GLY A 9 4.53 7.99 21.02
C GLY A 9 4.93 8.79 19.77
N ALA A 10 5.16 10.10 19.91
CA ALA A 10 5.64 10.92 18.80
C ALA A 10 7.07 10.55 18.39
N ILE A 11 7.97 10.34 19.36
CA ILE A 11 9.36 9.92 19.08
C ILE A 11 9.39 8.58 18.37
N ALA A 12 8.66 7.58 18.88
CA ALA A 12 8.54 6.27 18.25
C ALA A 12 8.01 6.40 16.82
N PHE A 13 6.95 7.19 16.62
CA PHE A 13 6.40 7.41 15.29
C PHE A 13 7.43 8.02 14.34
N TYR A 14 8.14 9.07 14.73
CA TYR A 14 9.15 9.70 13.85
C TYR A 14 10.35 8.79 13.54
N LEU A 15 10.66 7.85 14.44
CA LEU A 15 11.69 6.84 14.18
C LEU A 15 11.24 5.83 13.12
N PHE A 16 9.99 5.36 13.19
CA PHE A 16 9.44 4.37 12.25
C PHE A 16 8.91 4.99 10.95
N TYR A 17 8.61 6.28 10.93
CA TYR A 17 7.99 6.93 9.78
C TYR A 17 8.85 6.91 8.51
N PRO A 18 10.18 7.15 8.54
CA PRO A 18 11.03 6.97 7.36
C PRO A 18 11.00 5.56 6.79
N LEU A 19 10.98 4.54 7.67
CA LEU A 19 10.85 3.14 7.25
C LEU A 19 9.49 2.90 6.59
N LEU A 20 8.41 3.43 7.17
CA LEU A 20 7.08 3.37 6.58
C LEU A 20 7.04 4.02 5.19
N LEU A 21 7.69 5.17 5.02
CA LEU A 21 7.78 5.83 3.72
C LEU A 21 8.53 4.96 2.71
N LEU A 22 9.67 4.38 3.09
CA LEU A 22 10.43 3.48 2.23
C LEU A 22 9.59 2.27 1.81
N VAL A 23 8.95 1.60 2.78
CA VAL A 23 8.11 0.43 2.52
C VAL A 23 6.94 0.78 1.61
N ILE A 24 6.28 1.91 1.82
CA ILE A 24 5.14 2.29 0.98
C ILE A 24 5.58 2.68 -0.43
N VAL A 25 6.67 3.44 -0.56
CA VAL A 25 7.13 3.94 -1.87
C VAL A 25 7.78 2.84 -2.72
N PHE A 26 8.65 2.03 -2.12
CA PHE A 26 9.38 0.97 -2.83
C PHE A 26 8.68 -0.39 -2.77
N GLY A 27 7.77 -0.60 -1.82
CA GLY A 27 7.00 -1.83 -1.66
C GLY A 27 6.35 -2.32 -2.95
N PRO A 28 5.65 -1.47 -3.73
CA PRO A 28 5.04 -1.92 -4.98
C PRO A 28 6.04 -2.52 -5.97
N ILE A 29 7.28 -2.02 -6.01
CA ILE A 29 8.31 -2.54 -6.91
C ILE A 29 8.84 -3.87 -6.37
N MET A 30 9.13 -3.95 -5.07
CA MET A 30 9.64 -5.17 -4.43
C MET A 30 8.63 -6.31 -4.47
N GLU A 31 7.39 -6.06 -4.07
CA GLU A 31 6.35 -7.10 -4.03
C GLU A 31 5.93 -7.52 -5.44
N PHE A 32 6.00 -6.63 -6.42
CA PHE A 32 5.77 -7.03 -7.81
C PHE A 32 6.85 -8.00 -8.31
N SER A 33 8.12 -7.81 -7.93
CA SER A 33 9.16 -8.80 -8.24
C SER A 33 8.90 -10.15 -7.56
N ILE A 34 8.44 -10.16 -6.32
CA ILE A 34 8.07 -11.38 -5.60
C ILE A 34 6.92 -12.11 -6.30
N LEU A 35 5.90 -11.37 -6.75
CA LEU A 35 4.78 -11.92 -7.52
C LEU A 35 5.26 -12.61 -8.81
N LEU A 36 6.18 -11.98 -9.55
CA LEU A 36 6.75 -12.57 -10.75
C LEU A 36 7.54 -13.85 -10.44
N ASP A 37 8.32 -13.84 -9.37
CA ASP A 37 9.11 -15.00 -8.95
C ASP A 37 8.22 -16.21 -8.63
N ILE A 38 7.04 -16.02 -8.02
CA ILE A 38 6.09 -17.12 -7.75
C ILE A 38 5.67 -17.79 -9.06
N TYR A 39 5.37 -17.02 -10.10
CA TYR A 39 4.93 -17.56 -11.40
C TYR A 39 6.05 -18.16 -12.24
N GLN A 40 7.27 -17.63 -12.12
CA GLN A 40 8.46 -18.11 -12.82
C GLN A 40 9.01 -19.39 -12.20
N LEU A 41 9.17 -19.40 -10.88
CA LEU A 41 9.74 -20.52 -10.13
C LEU A 41 8.71 -21.59 -9.77
N GLY A 42 7.41 -21.24 -9.82
CA GLY A 42 6.33 -22.15 -9.43
C GLY A 42 6.34 -22.50 -7.95
N ALA A 43 6.99 -21.69 -7.12
CA ALA A 43 7.17 -21.92 -5.69
C ALA A 43 6.57 -20.77 -4.87
N PRO A 44 5.92 -21.05 -3.73
CA PRO A 44 5.34 -20.01 -2.89
C PRO A 44 6.44 -19.11 -2.31
N ARG A 45 6.12 -17.82 -2.18
CA ARG A 45 7.00 -16.81 -1.59
C ARG A 45 6.24 -16.01 -0.53
N ALA A 46 6.94 -15.65 0.54
CA ALA A 46 6.40 -14.72 1.52
C ALA A 46 6.38 -13.29 0.93
N GLY A 47 5.20 -12.67 0.91
CA GLY A 47 5.03 -11.23 0.65
C GLY A 47 4.67 -10.47 1.94
N MET A 48 4.35 -9.20 1.82
CA MET A 48 3.80 -8.41 2.93
C MET A 48 2.36 -8.86 3.24
N THR A 49 2.22 -9.71 4.25
CA THR A 49 0.90 -10.20 4.69
C THR A 49 -0.13 -9.07 4.85
N LEU A 50 -1.40 -9.37 4.59
CA LEU A 50 -2.52 -8.42 4.72
C LEU A 50 -2.57 -7.75 6.11
N GLY A 51 -2.10 -8.44 7.16
CA GLY A 51 -1.98 -7.87 8.51
C GLY A 51 -0.94 -6.75 8.60
N VAL A 52 0.23 -6.92 7.96
CA VAL A 52 1.26 -5.87 7.87
C VAL A 52 0.72 -4.67 7.09
N LEU A 53 0.03 -4.91 5.97
CA LEU A 53 -0.64 -3.85 5.22
C LEU A 53 -1.65 -3.07 6.07
N ALA A 54 -2.50 -3.76 6.83
CA ALA A 54 -3.47 -3.10 7.72
C ALA A 54 -2.77 -2.23 8.77
N PHE A 55 -1.68 -2.71 9.34
CA PHE A 55 -0.86 -1.95 10.29
C PHE A 55 -0.22 -0.71 9.65
N LEU A 56 0.37 -0.85 8.45
CA LEU A 56 0.94 0.26 7.68
C LEU A 56 -0.13 1.30 7.31
N GLY A 57 -1.32 0.84 6.90
CA GLY A 57 -2.47 1.71 6.61
C GLY A 57 -2.93 2.49 7.84
N PHE A 58 -2.95 1.85 9.00
CA PHE A 58 -3.26 2.51 10.27
C PHE A 58 -2.23 3.59 10.63
N LEU A 59 -0.93 3.30 10.47
CA LEU A 59 0.13 4.27 10.71
C LEU A 59 0.07 5.46 9.73
N LEU A 60 -0.26 5.20 8.46
CA LEU A 60 -0.46 6.24 7.45
C LEU A 60 -1.72 7.07 7.71
N PHE A 61 -2.78 6.48 8.25
CA PHE A 61 -3.94 7.23 8.70
C PHE A 61 -3.59 8.14 9.90
N LEU A 62 -2.82 7.60 10.86
CA LEU A 62 -2.39 8.35 12.05
C LEU A 62 -1.47 9.52 11.68
N SER A 63 -0.59 9.32 10.70
CA SER A 63 0.32 10.35 10.19
C SER A 63 -0.44 11.57 9.65
N TYR A 64 -1.57 11.32 8.99
CA TYR A 64 -2.43 12.36 8.44
C TYR A 64 -3.30 13.03 9.51
N LYS A 65 -3.88 12.23 10.42
CA LYS A 65 -4.81 12.73 11.44
C LYS A 65 -4.14 13.61 12.49
N ILE A 66 -2.87 13.33 12.85
CA ILE A 66 -2.17 14.06 13.90
C ILE A 66 -1.44 15.28 13.30
N PRO A 67 -1.79 16.53 13.66
CA PRO A 67 -1.24 17.74 13.04
C PRO A 67 0.28 17.93 13.20
N ARG A 68 0.88 17.28 14.21
CA ARG A 68 2.33 17.28 14.44
C ARG A 68 3.05 16.44 13.39
N LEU A 69 2.50 15.27 13.07
CA LEU A 69 3.07 14.28 12.15
C LEU A 69 2.92 14.71 10.68
N GLY A 70 1.88 15.48 10.35
CA GLY A 70 1.60 15.93 8.99
C GLY A 70 2.46 17.09 8.46
N TRP A 71 3.58 17.44 9.09
CA TRP A 71 4.44 18.54 8.60
C TRP A 71 4.94 18.32 7.18
N LEU A 72 5.29 17.08 6.83
CA LEU A 72 5.75 16.72 5.48
C LEU A 72 4.65 16.93 4.43
N TYR A 73 3.41 16.56 4.76
CA TYR A 73 2.24 16.74 3.88
C TYR A 73 1.87 18.22 3.68
N ARG A 74 2.13 19.07 4.67
CA ARG A 74 1.94 20.53 4.52
C ARG A 74 2.95 21.16 3.57
N LYS A 75 4.20 20.66 3.57
CA LYS A 75 5.24 21.13 2.65
C LYS A 75 5.04 20.61 1.22
N LEU A 76 4.62 19.35 1.09
CA LEU A 76 4.39 18.68 -0.18
C LEU A 76 2.97 18.09 -0.20
N PRO A 77 1.94 18.86 -0.58
CA PRO A 77 0.55 18.41 -0.56
C PRO A 77 0.29 17.18 -1.44
N VAL A 78 1.05 17.04 -2.53
CA VAL A 78 0.99 15.90 -3.47
C VAL A 78 1.55 14.62 -2.86
N PHE A 79 2.35 14.72 -1.79
CA PHE A 79 2.98 13.56 -1.15
C PHE A 79 1.95 12.61 -0.53
N MET A 80 0.87 13.13 0.05
CA MET A 80 -0.16 12.29 0.65
C MET A 80 -0.93 11.45 -0.41
N PRO A 81 -1.46 12.05 -1.50
CA PRO A 81 -2.00 11.28 -2.62
C PRO A 81 -1.01 10.27 -3.20
N PHE A 82 0.26 10.65 -3.34
CA PHE A 82 1.29 9.73 -3.82
C PHE A 82 1.44 8.50 -2.91
N LEU A 83 1.55 8.69 -1.59
CA LEU A 83 1.62 7.55 -0.66
C LEU A 83 0.34 6.70 -0.68
N GLN A 84 -0.84 7.33 -0.83
CA GLN A 84 -2.10 6.60 -0.98
C GLN A 84 -2.11 5.73 -2.25
N MET A 85 -1.67 6.28 -3.39
CA MET A 85 -1.55 5.52 -4.64
C MET A 85 -0.60 4.33 -4.48
N CYS A 86 0.58 4.54 -3.89
CA CYS A 86 1.54 3.48 -3.64
C CYS A 86 0.97 2.40 -2.70
N PHE A 87 0.38 2.81 -1.58
CA PHE A 87 -0.20 1.90 -0.59
C PHE A 87 -1.36 1.06 -1.17
N ILE A 88 -2.27 1.70 -1.90
CA ILE A 88 -3.40 1.01 -2.53
C ILE A 88 -2.90 0.05 -3.62
N THR A 89 -1.89 0.45 -4.39
CA THR A 89 -1.24 -0.44 -5.37
C THR A 89 -0.61 -1.66 -4.69
N LEU A 90 0.05 -1.45 -3.54
CA LEU A 90 0.63 -2.53 -2.73
C LEU A 90 -0.43 -3.53 -2.29
N ILE A 91 -1.62 -3.07 -1.87
CA ILE A 91 -2.76 -3.96 -1.54
C ILE A 91 -3.15 -4.82 -2.74
N GLY A 92 -3.20 -4.25 -3.94
CA GLY A 92 -3.52 -5.00 -5.16
C GLY A 92 -2.48 -6.08 -5.46
N ILE A 93 -1.20 -5.76 -5.29
CA ILE A 93 -0.10 -6.72 -5.50
C ILE A 93 -0.16 -7.85 -4.46
N GLU A 94 -0.38 -7.52 -3.18
CA GLU A 94 -0.47 -8.54 -2.11
C GLU A 94 -1.67 -9.46 -2.27
N LEU A 95 -2.81 -8.96 -2.75
CA LEU A 95 -3.92 -9.81 -3.15
C LEU A 95 -3.51 -10.74 -4.30
N GLY A 96 -2.77 -10.24 -5.28
CA GLY A 96 -2.17 -11.04 -6.34
C GLY A 96 -1.23 -12.13 -5.81
N ILE A 97 -0.32 -11.79 -4.89
CA ILE A 97 0.60 -12.72 -4.23
C ILE A 97 -0.19 -13.78 -3.45
N PHE A 98 -1.25 -13.39 -2.75
CA PHE A 98 -2.12 -14.31 -2.04
C PHE A 98 -2.75 -15.34 -2.98
N PHE A 99 -3.30 -14.92 -4.12
CA PHE A 99 -3.84 -15.84 -5.12
C PHE A 99 -2.75 -16.72 -5.76
N ALA A 100 -1.59 -16.15 -6.08
CA ALA A 100 -0.46 -16.88 -6.65
C ALA A 100 0.05 -17.97 -5.69
N ASN A 101 0.16 -17.64 -4.41
CA ASN A 101 0.56 -18.59 -3.36
C ASN A 101 -0.50 -19.68 -3.13
N MET A 102 -1.79 -19.37 -3.19
CA MET A 102 -2.83 -20.41 -3.08
C MET A 102 -2.77 -21.44 -4.22
N TRP A 103 -2.34 -21.03 -5.41
CA TRP A 103 -2.02 -21.96 -6.48
C TRP A 103 -0.71 -22.73 -6.22
N ALA A 104 0.38 -22.02 -5.92
CA ALA A 104 1.71 -22.61 -5.79
C ALA A 104 1.87 -23.55 -4.59
N ASP A 105 1.23 -23.25 -3.45
CA ASP A 105 1.36 -24.01 -2.20
C ASP A 105 0.25 -25.08 -2.06
N LYS A 106 -1.00 -24.69 -2.31
CA LYS A 106 -2.18 -25.52 -1.99
C LYS A 106 -2.84 -26.15 -3.22
N GLN A 107 -2.40 -25.79 -4.43
CA GLN A 107 -3.02 -26.20 -5.70
C GLN A 107 -4.54 -25.99 -5.71
N LEU A 108 -5.04 -24.97 -5.01
CA LEU A 108 -6.47 -24.71 -4.84
C LEU A 108 -7.20 -24.47 -6.17
N PHE A 109 -6.48 -23.97 -7.17
CA PHE A 109 -6.98 -23.69 -8.51
C PHE A 109 -5.83 -23.78 -9.52
N SER A 110 -6.15 -23.83 -10.81
CA SER A 110 -5.14 -23.91 -11.87
C SER A 110 -4.33 -22.61 -12.01
N LYS A 111 -3.13 -22.72 -12.60
CA LYS A 111 -2.25 -21.55 -12.87
C LYS A 111 -2.98 -20.44 -13.63
N GLY A 112 -3.82 -20.80 -14.61
CA GLY A 112 -4.60 -19.83 -15.39
C GLY A 112 -5.60 -19.05 -14.55
N VAL A 113 -6.28 -19.70 -13.60
CA VAL A 113 -7.21 -19.04 -12.69
C VAL A 113 -6.45 -18.14 -11.71
N ALA A 114 -5.29 -18.57 -11.21
CA ALA A 114 -4.44 -17.75 -10.34
C ALA A 114 -4.00 -16.44 -11.03
N ILE A 115 -3.55 -16.55 -12.29
CA ILE A 115 -3.17 -15.41 -13.12
C ILE A 115 -4.37 -14.48 -13.33
N LEU A 116 -5.55 -15.03 -13.68
CA LEU A 116 -6.75 -14.23 -13.88
C LEU A 116 -7.13 -13.45 -12.60
N LEU A 117 -7.14 -14.11 -11.43
CA LEU A 117 -7.43 -13.47 -10.14
C LEU A 117 -6.40 -12.39 -9.80
N THR A 118 -5.13 -12.63 -10.11
CA THR A 118 -4.06 -11.63 -9.94
C THR A 118 -4.32 -10.40 -10.82
N ILE A 119 -4.64 -10.59 -12.11
CA ILE A 119 -4.96 -9.48 -13.02
C ILE A 119 -6.18 -8.71 -12.52
N ILE A 120 -7.24 -9.40 -12.13
CA ILE A 120 -8.46 -8.79 -11.58
C ILE A 120 -8.12 -7.96 -10.34
N SER A 121 -7.29 -8.46 -9.43
CA SER A 121 -6.92 -7.74 -8.21
C SER A 121 -6.22 -6.40 -8.51
N ILE A 122 -5.29 -6.39 -9.48
CA ILE A 122 -4.58 -5.18 -9.90
C ILE A 122 -5.53 -4.21 -10.63
N VAL A 123 -6.39 -4.72 -11.51
CA VAL A 123 -7.35 -3.92 -12.27
C VAL A 123 -8.37 -3.25 -11.34
N VAL A 124 -8.93 -3.98 -10.38
CA VAL A 124 -9.91 -3.45 -9.42
C VAL A 124 -9.31 -2.29 -8.61
N VAL A 125 -8.08 -2.48 -8.13
CA VAL A 125 -7.36 -1.46 -7.37
C VAL A 125 -7.05 -0.22 -8.24
N ARG A 126 -6.67 -0.42 -9.51
CA ARG A 126 -6.48 0.67 -10.46
C ARG A 126 -7.77 1.44 -10.75
N LEU A 127 -8.86 0.73 -11.03
CA LEU A 127 -10.17 1.34 -11.26
C LEU A 127 -10.64 2.12 -10.03
N TYR A 128 -10.42 1.57 -8.83
CA TYR A 128 -10.72 2.27 -7.57
C TYR A 128 -9.94 3.57 -7.44
N LEU A 129 -8.62 3.57 -7.69
CA LEU A 129 -7.81 4.79 -7.67
C LEU A 129 -8.26 5.81 -8.71
N SER A 130 -8.53 5.38 -9.94
CA SER A 130 -9.03 6.25 -11.01
C SER A 130 -10.37 6.89 -10.63
N TYR A 131 -11.30 6.10 -10.11
CA TYR A 131 -12.59 6.60 -9.63
C TYR A 131 -12.44 7.58 -8.46
N TRP A 132 -11.56 7.25 -7.51
CA TRP A 132 -11.33 8.08 -6.32
C TRP A 132 -10.80 9.46 -6.68
N TYR A 133 -9.79 9.53 -7.55
CA TYR A 133 -9.19 10.81 -7.97
C TYR A 133 -10.00 11.54 -9.04
N TYR A 134 -10.90 10.86 -9.75
CA TYR A 134 -11.93 11.53 -10.55
C TYR A 134 -12.92 12.28 -9.65
N LYS A 135 -13.38 11.65 -8.56
CA LYS A 135 -14.33 12.26 -7.62
C LYS A 135 -13.70 13.28 -6.66
N TYR A 136 -12.45 13.05 -6.24
CA TYR A 136 -11.69 13.87 -5.30
C TYR A 136 -10.35 14.27 -5.92
N PRO A 137 -10.32 15.27 -6.82
CA PRO A 137 -9.11 15.66 -7.53
C PRO A 137 -8.06 16.19 -6.56
N ILE A 138 -6.80 15.86 -6.82
CA ILE A 138 -5.62 16.21 -6.00
C ILE A 138 -5.41 17.73 -5.92
N SER A 139 -5.93 18.49 -6.89
CA SER A 139 -5.87 19.95 -6.92
C SER A 139 -7.14 20.54 -7.54
N TYR A 140 -7.86 21.34 -6.75
CA TYR A 140 -9.02 22.12 -7.22
C TYR A 140 -8.68 23.15 -8.29
N LYS A 141 -7.39 23.46 -8.52
CA LYS A 141 -6.96 24.42 -9.55
C LYS A 141 -7.00 23.85 -10.98
N VAL A 142 -7.11 22.52 -11.13
CA VAL A 142 -7.02 21.86 -12.45
C VAL A 142 -8.40 21.68 -13.10
N HIS A 143 -9.50 21.84 -12.36
CA HIS A 143 -10.88 21.75 -12.86
C HIS A 143 -11.55 23.13 -13.03
N LYS A 144 -10.77 24.14 -13.42
CA LYS A 144 -11.32 25.35 -14.05
C LYS A 144 -10.97 25.31 -15.54
N LEU A 145 -11.79 24.60 -16.31
CA LEU A 145 -11.98 24.79 -17.75
C LEU A 145 -13.48 24.77 -17.99
#